data_AF-A0A822HYE2-F1
#
_entry.id   AF-A0A822HYE2-F1
#
_cell.length_a   1.000
_cell.length_b   1.000
_cell.length_c   1.000
_cell.angle_alpha   90.00
_cell.angle_beta   90.00
_cell.angle_gamma   90.00
#
_symmetry.space_group_name_H-M   'P 1'
#
loop_
_entity.id
_entity.type
_entity.pdbx_description
1 polymer ?
#
loop_
_entity_poly.entity_id
_entity_poly.type
_entity_poly.pdbx_seq_one_letter_code
_entity_poly.pdbx_strand_id
1 'polypeptide(L)' 'MATAMQVTTCVKCKKTKSIVTCKGCSKDFCLDHINEHYNELSEQLGKTEDQFNAFKIEIDE' A
#
# COMPACT_ATOMS: atom_id res chain seq x y z
N MET A 1 -27.70 2.73 22.94
CA MET A 1 -26.79 3.27 21.92
C MET A 1 -26.43 2.11 21.00
N ALA A 2 -26.81 2.17 19.72
CA ALA A 2 -26.51 1.08 18.78
C ALA A 2 -25.07 1.23 18.30
N THR A 3 -24.17 0.33 18.72
CA THR A 3 -22.82 0.26 18.19
C THR A 3 -22.92 -0.28 16.77
N ALA A 4 -22.75 0.60 15.77
CA ALA A 4 -22.64 0.15 14.38
C ALA A 4 -21.40 -0.75 14.28
N MET A 5 -21.58 -2.04 14.00
CA MET A 5 -20.47 -2.92 13.68
C MET A 5 -19.87 -2.41 12.37
N GLN A 6 -18.71 -1.75 12.45
CA GLN A 6 -17.96 -1.34 11.26
C GLN A 6 -17.46 -2.59 10.56
N VAL A 7 -18.12 -2.95 9.48
CA VAL A 7 -17.70 -4.06 8.63
C VAL A 7 -16.49 -3.59 7.83
N THR A 8 -15.32 -4.15 8.15
CA THR A 8 -14.09 -3.88 7.40
C THR A 8 -14.22 -4.46 5.99
N THR A 9 -13.94 -3.65 4.98
CA THR A 9 -14.09 -4.05 3.57
C THR A 9 -12.84 -3.68 2.78
N CYS A 10 -12.52 -4.50 1.78
CA CYS A 10 -11.41 -4.20 0.88
C CYS A 10 -11.67 -2.86 0.17
N VAL A 11 -10.71 -1.94 0.22
CA VAL A 11 -10.84 -0.61 -0.38
C VAL A 11 -11.05 -0.67 -1.89
N LYS A 12 -10.43 -1.64 -2.59
CA LYS A 12 -10.54 -1.86 -4.05
C LYS A 12 -11.86 -2.53 -4.46
N CYS A 13 -12.22 -3.67 -3.86
CA CYS A 13 -13.34 -4.50 -4.35
C CYS A 13 -14.53 -4.66 -3.40
N LYS A 14 -14.50 -4.01 -2.22
CA LYS A 14 -15.56 -4.01 -1.19
C LYS A 14 -15.95 -5.39 -0.62
N LYS A 15 -15.24 -6.46 -0.98
CA LYS A 15 -15.35 -7.76 -0.30
C LYS A 15 -15.05 -7.61 1.19
N THR A 16 -15.68 -8.41 2.02
CA THR A 16 -15.55 -8.38 3.49
C THR A 16 -14.78 -9.59 4.05
N LYS A 17 -14.49 -10.58 3.19
CA LYS A 17 -13.78 -11.81 3.56
C LYS A 17 -12.27 -11.60 3.50
N SER A 18 -11.56 -12.12 4.50
CA SER A 18 -10.09 -12.18 4.56
C SER A 18 -9.44 -10.81 4.34
N ILE A 19 -9.82 -9.85 5.18
CA ILE A 19 -9.30 -8.48 5.15
C ILE A 19 -8.01 -8.38 5.97
N VAL A 20 -7.05 -7.68 5.40
CA VAL A 20 -5.76 -7.35 6.00
C VAL A 20 -5.58 -5.84 5.93
N THR A 21 -5.25 -5.25 7.07
CA THR A 21 -4.91 -3.82 7.16
C THR A 21 -3.42 -3.63 6.90
N CYS A 22 -3.08 -2.80 5.91
CA CYS A 22 -1.71 -2.35 5.72
C CYS A 22 -1.34 -1.36 6.83
N LYS A 23 -0.37 -1.69 7.68
CA LYS A 23 0.06 -0.82 8.79
C LYS A 23 0.73 0.48 8.34
N GLY A 24 1.31 0.50 7.14
CA GLY A 24 1.99 1.68 6.60
C GLY A 24 1.04 2.77 6.12
N CYS A 25 -0.13 2.40 5.59
CA CYS A 25 -1.09 3.36 5.03
C CYS A 25 -2.49 3.30 5.67
N SER A 26 -2.70 2.44 6.66
CA SER A 26 -3.96 2.23 7.38
C SER A 26 -5.17 1.92 6.48
N LYS A 27 -4.91 1.30 5.30
CA LYS A 27 -5.95 0.87 4.37
C LYS A 27 -6.18 -0.63 4.47
N ASP A 28 -7.43 -1.03 4.25
CA ASP A 28 -7.88 -2.41 4.30
C ASP A 28 -7.98 -3.02 2.90
N PHE A 29 -7.42 -4.21 2.73
CA PHE A 29 -7.41 -4.94 1.46
C PHE A 29 -7.79 -6.40 1.66
N CYS A 30 -8.38 -7.04 0.66
CA CYS A 30 -8.45 -8.49 0.64
C CYS A 30 -7.10 -9.08 0.22
N LEU A 31 -6.92 -10.40 0.42
CA LEU A 31 -5.67 -11.10 0.13
C LEU A 31 -5.14 -10.91 -1.30
N ASP A 32 -6.02 -10.78 -2.30
CA ASP A 32 -5.58 -10.52 -3.67
C ASP A 32 -4.99 -9.09 -3.80
N HIS A 33 -5.73 -8.09 -3.34
CA HIS A 33 -5.37 -6.69 -3.52
C HIS A 33 -4.27 -6.21 -2.56
N ILE A 34 -4.02 -6.90 -1.44
CA ILE A 34 -2.87 -6.57 -0.57
C ILE A 34 -1.54 -6.92 -1.27
N ASN A 35 -1.50 -8.00 -2.06
CA ASN A 35 -0.31 -8.36 -2.84
C ASN A 35 -0.06 -7.36 -3.96
N GLU A 36 -1.11 -6.94 -4.67
CA GLU A 36 -1.02 -5.83 -5.64
C GLU A 36 -0.50 -4.56 -4.96
N HIS A 37 -1.04 -4.22 -3.79
CA HIS A 37 -0.61 -3.04 -3.04
C HIS A 37 0.88 -3.10 -2.66
N TYR A 38 1.39 -4.26 -2.24
CA TYR A 38 2.81 -4.43 -1.96
C TYR A 38 3.68 -4.31 -3.21
N ASN A 39 3.21 -4.79 -4.37
CA ASN A 39 3.91 -4.62 -5.62
C ASN A 39 3.97 -3.13 -6.04
N GLU A 40 2.84 -2.42 -5.93
CA GLU A 40 2.77 -0.96 -6.18
C GLU A 40 3.73 -0.18 -5.26
N LEU A 41 3.85 -0.58 -3.99
CA LEU A 41 4.80 0.03 -3.05
C LEU A 41 6.25 -0.26 -3.42
N SER A 42 6.56 -1.50 -3.82
CA SER A 42 7.91 -1.88 -4.26
C SER A 42 8.34 -1.07 -5.49
N GLU A 43 7.44 -0.87 -6.45
CA GLU A 43 7.72 -0.07 -7.64
C GLU A 43 7.98 1.41 -7.29
N GLN A 44 7.18 1.98 -6.38
CA GLN A 44 7.39 3.36 -5.90
C GLN A 44 8.73 3.53 -5.19
N LEU A 45 9.12 2.56 -4.37
CA LEU A 45 10.42 2.57 -3.69
C LEU A 45 11.57 2.49 -4.69
N GLY A 46 11.48 1.59 -5.69
CA GLY A 46 12.49 1.49 -6.75
C GLY A 46 12.69 2.80 -7.51
N LYS A 47 11.58 3.45 -7.92
CA LYS A 47 11.65 4.77 -8.57
C LYS A 47 12.31 5.84 -7.70
N THR A 48 12.05 5.81 -6.39
CA THR A 48 12.65 6.77 -5.45
C THR A 48 14.15 6.53 -5.31
N GLU A 49 14.57 5.26 -5.24
CA GLU A 49 15.98 4.88 -5.19
C GLU A 49 16.72 5.28 -6.47
N ASP A 50 16.13 5.03 -7.64
CA ASP A 50 16.68 5.45 -8.94
C ASP A 50 16.86 6.98 -9.00
N GLN A 51 15.87 7.74 -8.55
CA GLN A 51 15.95 9.20 -8.47
C GLN A 51 17.05 9.67 -7.52
N PHE A 52 17.15 9.06 -6.34
CA PHE A 52 18.19 9.39 -5.37
C PHE A 52 19.59 9.09 -5.93
N ASN A 53 19.75 7.95 -6.60
CA ASN A 53 21.01 7.58 -7.24
C ASN A 53 21.39 8.56 -8.35
N ALA A 54 20.43 9.01 -9.17
CA ALA A 54 20.67 10.02 -10.19
C ALA A 54 21.14 11.35 -9.58
N PHE A 55 20.47 11.84 -8.53
CA PHE A 55 20.91 13.04 -7.83
C PHE A 55 22.30 12.91 -7.22
N LYS A 56 22.64 11.75 -6.67
CA LYS A 56 23.96 11.51 -6.10
C LYS A 56 25.04 11.61 -7.18
N ILE A 57 24.82 10.99 -8.34
CA ILE A 57 25.75 11.08 -9.48
C ILE A 57 25.96 12.54 -9.89
N GLU A 58 24.88 13.34 -9.99
CA GLU A 58 24.97 14.77 -10.35
C GLU A 58 25.73 15.64 -9.33
N ILE A 59 25.82 15.23 -8.06
CA ILE A 59 26.54 15.98 -7.00
C ILE A 59 28.02 15.59 -6.93
N ASP A 60 28.37 14.37 -7.38
CA ASP A 60 29.74 13.86 -7.41
C ASP A 60 30.52 14.32 -8.68
N GLU A 61 29.87 15.01 -9.64
CA GLU A 61 30.48 15.65 -10.84
C GLU A 61 30.73 17.15 -10.67
#